data_AF-A0A1B6HK82-F1
#
_entry.id   AF-A0A1B6HK82-F1
#
_cell.length_a   1.000
_cell.length_b   1.000
_cell.length_c   1.000
_cell.angle_alpha   90.00
_cell.angle_beta   90.00
_cell.angle_gamma   90.00
#
_symmetry.space_group_name_H-M   'P 1'
#
loop_
_entity.id
_entity.type
_entity.pdbx_description
1 polymer ?
#
loop_
_entity_poly.entity_id
_entity_poly.type
_entity_poly.pdbx_seq_one_letter_code
_entity_poly.pdbx_strand_id
1 'polypeptide(L)'
;ELRKDLTSHPNWKLLDRGDDCGDNVADRIIGGDEASLGQYPWIARLGYTYELDENNTVDTYECGGTIINSMYILTAAHCSPDIVLLQLAEVRLGEYITTTDPDCVDGVCAPPVQDIVVDEYICHEDYDSKSYQNDICLLRLAKPIEFNRKHDFT
;
A
#
# COMPACT_ATOMS: atom_id res chain seq x y z
N GLU A 1 30.04 -7.80 -9.66
CA GLU A 1 29.26 -6.80 -10.43
C GLU A 1 29.34 -5.46 -9.71
N LEU A 2 29.55 -4.37 -10.45
CA LEU A 2 29.66 -3.03 -9.87
C LEU A 2 28.30 -2.63 -9.29
N ARG A 3 28.25 -2.34 -7.98
CA ARG A 3 27.14 -1.56 -7.40
C ARG A 3 27.09 -0.25 -8.17
N LYS A 4 26.15 -0.13 -9.12
CA LYS A 4 25.81 1.16 -9.71
C LYS A 4 25.51 2.09 -8.54
N ASP A 5 26.10 3.28 -8.57
CA ASP A 5 25.77 4.32 -7.61
C ASP A 5 24.29 4.66 -7.77
N LEU A 6 23.47 4.13 -6.86
CA LEU A 6 22.01 4.29 -6.86
C LEU A 6 21.64 5.78 -6.77
N THR A 7 22.52 6.61 -6.24
CA THR A 7 22.29 8.06 -6.13
C THR A 7 22.26 8.77 -7.48
N SER A 8 22.83 8.16 -8.51
CA SER A 8 22.82 8.67 -9.89
C SER A 8 21.53 8.34 -10.66
N HIS A 9 20.64 7.53 -10.08
CA HIS A 9 19.41 7.13 -10.76
C HIS A 9 18.44 8.33 -10.91
N PRO A 10 17.77 8.52 -12.06
CA PRO A 10 16.86 9.65 -12.27
C PRO A 10 15.74 9.77 -11.22
N ASN A 11 15.29 8.63 -10.70
CA ASN A 11 14.24 8.53 -9.68
C ASN A 11 14.76 8.57 -8.24
N TRP A 12 16.07 8.73 -8.02
CA TRP A 12 16.67 8.83 -6.68
C TRP A 12 16.08 9.96 -5.82
N LYS A 13 15.52 10.98 -6.47
CA LYS A 13 14.83 12.11 -5.82
C LYS A 13 13.42 11.78 -5.30
N LEU A 14 12.84 10.65 -5.69
CA LEU A 14 11.49 10.24 -5.27
C LEU A 14 11.48 9.50 -3.93
N LEU A 15 12.64 9.04 -3.46
CA LEU A 15 12.77 8.46 -2.13
C LEU A 15 12.68 9.58 -1.10
N ASP A 16 11.87 9.34 -0.07
CA ASP A 16 11.85 10.23 1.08
C ASP A 16 13.24 10.24 1.75
N ARG A 17 13.71 11.44 2.07
CA ARG A 17 15.03 11.69 2.68
C ARG A 17 14.92 12.48 3.98
N GLY A 18 13.72 12.93 4.34
CA GLY A 18 13.44 13.23 5.74
C GLY A 18 13.37 11.90 6.45
N ASP A 19 13.88 11.80 7.68
CA ASP A 19 13.77 10.61 8.53
C ASP A 19 12.30 10.34 8.97
N ASP A 20 11.33 10.58 8.08
CA ASP A 20 9.88 10.56 8.30
C ASP A 20 9.24 9.25 7.77
N CYS A 21 10.05 8.22 7.52
CA CYS A 21 9.62 6.91 7.04
C CYS A 21 10.03 5.78 8.01
N GLY A 22 9.24 4.70 8.05
CA GLY A 22 9.57 3.53 8.88
C GLY A 22 9.37 3.71 10.38
N ASP A 23 8.80 4.83 10.81
CA ASP A 23 8.41 5.07 12.20
C ASP A 23 7.20 4.21 12.60
N ASN A 24 7.41 3.28 13.52
CA ASN A 24 6.33 2.52 14.16
C ASN A 24 6.22 2.87 15.64
N VAL A 25 5.02 2.68 16.20
CA VAL A 25 4.73 3.02 17.61
C VAL A 25 5.06 1.85 18.58
N ALA A 26 5.87 0.86 18.16
CA ALA A 26 5.99 -0.41 18.91
C ALA A 26 7.40 -0.98 19.06
N ASP A 27 7.63 -1.61 20.22
CA ASP A 27 8.71 -2.56 20.47
C ASP A 27 8.43 -3.91 19.77
N ARG A 28 9.48 -4.55 19.24
CA ARG A 28 9.37 -5.80 18.48
C ARG A 28 8.90 -6.97 19.36
N ILE A 29 7.76 -7.58 19.05
CA ILE A 29 7.23 -8.78 19.73
C ILE A 29 7.57 -10.07 18.97
N ILE A 30 7.84 -11.16 19.70
CA ILE A 30 8.07 -12.52 19.17
C ILE A 30 6.81 -13.34 19.42
N GLY A 31 6.15 -13.85 18.37
CA GLY A 31 4.99 -14.75 18.49
C GLY A 31 3.74 -14.33 17.72
N GLY A 32 3.70 -13.10 17.20
CA GLY A 32 2.55 -12.54 16.47
C GLY A 32 1.41 -12.19 17.42
N ASP A 33 1.09 -10.90 17.52
CA ASP A 33 -0.06 -10.37 18.27
C ASP A 33 -0.84 -9.41 17.36
N GLU A 34 -2.09 -9.12 17.72
CA GLU A 34 -2.88 -8.08 17.04
C GLU A 34 -2.13 -6.75 17.02
N ALA A 35 -2.13 -6.08 15.87
CA ALA A 35 -1.51 -4.77 15.77
C ALA A 35 -2.28 -3.76 16.63
N SER A 36 -1.59 -2.80 17.23
CA SER A 36 -2.22 -1.63 17.82
C SER A 36 -2.70 -0.67 16.74
N LEU A 37 -3.72 0.13 17.05
CA LEU A 37 -4.24 1.18 16.15
C LEU A 37 -3.09 2.07 15.63
N GLY A 38 -2.88 2.10 14.31
CA GLY A 38 -1.83 2.90 13.68
C GLY A 38 -0.39 2.38 13.84
N GLN A 39 -0.16 1.16 14.35
CA GLN A 39 1.18 0.62 14.58
C GLN A 39 2.04 0.51 13.31
N TYR A 40 1.40 0.19 12.17
CA TYR A 40 2.06 0.00 10.87
C TYR A 40 1.38 0.86 9.81
N PRO A 41 1.57 2.19 9.83
CA PRO A 41 0.78 3.14 9.03
C PRO A 41 1.03 3.03 7.53
N TRP A 42 2.09 2.34 7.10
CA TRP A 42 2.43 2.11 5.70
C TRP A 42 1.68 0.94 5.06
N ILE A 43 0.92 0.14 5.82
CA ILE A 43 0.17 -0.99 5.26
C ILE A 43 -0.93 -0.45 4.34
N ALA A 44 -0.99 -1.01 3.13
CA ALA A 44 -2.02 -0.75 2.15
C ALA A 44 -2.82 -2.02 1.85
N ARG A 45 -4.14 -1.90 1.67
CA ARG A 45 -5.00 -2.97 1.14
C ARG A 45 -5.33 -2.65 -0.31
N LEU A 46 -5.19 -3.64 -1.19
CA LEU A 46 -5.45 -3.48 -2.61
C LEU A 46 -6.84 -4.03 -2.94
N GLY A 47 -7.72 -3.14 -3.42
CA GLY A 47 -9.12 -3.42 -3.73
C GLY A 47 -9.34 -3.71 -5.21
N TYR A 48 -9.97 -4.83 -5.52
CA TYR A 48 -10.26 -5.30 -6.87
C TYR A 48 -11.76 -5.38 -7.09
N THR A 49 -12.22 -4.85 -8.22
CA THR A 49 -13.61 -5.00 -8.67
C THR A 49 -13.69 -6.14 -9.67
N TYR A 50 -14.53 -7.11 -9.34
CA TYR A 50 -14.89 -8.25 -10.19
C TYR A 50 -16.23 -7.98 -10.87
N GLU A 51 -16.29 -8.03 -12.20
CA GLU A 51 -17.56 -8.06 -12.93
C GLU A 51 -18.14 -9.49 -12.91
N LEU A 52 -19.30 -9.66 -12.29
CA LEU A 52 -20.03 -10.93 -12.24
C LEU A 52 -20.97 -11.08 -13.44
N ASP A 53 -21.62 -9.98 -13.84
CA ASP A 53 -22.40 -9.82 -15.07
C ASP A 53 -22.52 -8.34 -15.45
N GLU A 54 -23.24 -8.01 -16.53
CA GLU A 54 -23.38 -6.65 -17.08
C GLU A 54 -23.85 -5.58 -16.07
N ASN A 55 -24.46 -5.96 -14.94
CA ASN A 55 -24.96 -5.01 -13.93
C ASN A 55 -24.53 -5.35 -12.49
N ASN A 56 -23.67 -6.35 -12.30
CA ASN A 56 -23.26 -6.80 -10.97
C ASN A 56 -21.74 -6.82 -10.86
N THR A 57 -21.22 -6.04 -9.92
CA THR A 57 -19.81 -6.07 -9.52
C THR A 57 -19.67 -6.48 -8.06
N VAL A 58 -18.53 -7.05 -7.70
CA VAL A 58 -18.15 -7.29 -6.30
C VAL A 58 -16.74 -6.77 -6.06
N ASP A 59 -16.59 -6.00 -4.98
CA ASP A 59 -15.29 -5.50 -4.53
C ASP A 59 -14.69 -6.45 -3.50
N THR A 60 -13.40 -6.76 -3.66
CA THR A 60 -12.66 -7.63 -2.75
C THR A 60 -11.29 -7.05 -2.46
N TYR A 61 -10.68 -7.42 -1.33
CA TYR A 61 -9.31 -7.04 -1.00
C TYR A 61 -8.48 -8.29 -0.81
N GLU A 62 -7.68 -8.62 -1.81
CA GLU A 62 -6.96 -9.90 -1.89
C GLU A 62 -5.45 -9.76 -1.79
N CYS A 63 -4.92 -8.54 -1.97
CA CYS A 63 -3.51 -8.24 -1.86
C CYS A 63 -3.24 -7.09 -0.88
N GLY A 64 -1.99 -7.05 -0.41
CA GLY A 64 -1.44 -5.95 0.35
C GLY A 64 -0.42 -5.14 -0.44
N GLY A 65 -0.06 -3.99 0.11
CA GLY A 65 1.04 -3.16 -0.36
C GLY A 65 1.69 -2.40 0.78
N THR A 66 2.74 -1.67 0.46
CA THR A 66 3.47 -0.81 1.41
C THR A 66 3.66 0.56 0.80
N ILE A 67 3.28 1.61 1.52
CA ILE A 67 3.55 2.99 1.14
C ILE A 67 5.07 3.21 1.15
N ILE A 68 5.62 3.67 0.02
CA ILE A 68 7.06 4.01 -0.08
C ILE A 68 7.31 5.51 -0.27
N ASN A 69 6.27 6.28 -0.65
CA ASN A 69 6.21 7.73 -0.59
C ASN A 69 4.74 8.18 -0.81
N SER A 70 4.50 9.50 -0.91
CA SER A 70 3.15 10.07 -1.09
C SER A 70 2.42 9.64 -2.37
N MET A 71 3.08 9.09 -3.37
CA MET A 71 2.47 8.78 -4.68
C MET A 71 2.58 7.31 -5.06
N TYR A 72 3.32 6.49 -4.30
CA TYR A 72 3.67 5.14 -4.70
C TYR A 72 3.46 4.12 -3.60
N ILE A 73 2.83 3.02 -4.00
CA ILE A 73 2.71 1.78 -3.22
C ILE A 73 3.62 0.74 -3.86
N LEU A 74 4.41 0.06 -3.03
CA LEU A 74 5.15 -1.14 -3.41
C LEU A 74 4.29 -2.37 -3.12
N THR A 75 4.19 -3.27 -4.10
CA THR A 75 3.49 -4.56 -3.97
C THR A 75 4.18 -5.63 -4.82
N ALA A 76 3.59 -6.82 -4.88
CA ALA A 76 4.00 -7.90 -5.76
C ALA A 76 3.43 -7.70 -7.18
N ALA A 77 4.14 -8.17 -8.21
CA ALA A 77 3.66 -8.09 -9.59
C ALA A 77 2.45 -8.99 -9.83
N HIS A 78 2.34 -10.13 -9.14
CA HIS A 78 1.16 -11.00 -9.23
C HIS A 78 -0.13 -10.34 -8.70
N CYS A 79 -0.02 -9.26 -7.92
CA CYS A 79 -1.16 -8.46 -7.47
C CYS A 79 -1.65 -7.46 -8.54
N SER A 80 -0.97 -7.33 -9.68
CA SER A 80 -1.38 -6.43 -10.76
C SER A 80 -2.60 -6.97 -11.53
N PRO A 81 -3.54 -6.09 -11.95
CA PRO A 81 -4.73 -6.46 -12.72
C PRO A 81 -4.45 -7.07 -14.10
N ASP A 82 -3.25 -6.96 -14.66
CA ASP A 82 -2.97 -7.57 -15.99
C ASP A 82 -2.96 -9.12 -15.97
N ILE A 83 -3.07 -9.74 -14.79
CA ILE A 83 -2.98 -11.20 -14.58
C ILE A 83 -4.30 -11.80 -14.09
N VAL A 84 -5.14 -11.00 -13.44
CA VAL A 84 -6.45 -11.38 -12.90
C VAL A 84 -7.44 -10.56 -13.71
N LEU A 85 -8.50 -11.13 -14.30
CA LEU A 85 -9.48 -10.42 -15.16
C LEU A 85 -10.30 -9.34 -14.40
N LEU A 86 -9.61 -8.45 -13.69
CA LEU A 86 -10.08 -7.58 -12.64
C LEU A 86 -9.54 -6.20 -12.87
N GLN A 87 -10.36 -5.23 -12.56
CA GLN A 87 -9.89 -3.88 -12.44
C GLN A 87 -9.46 -3.70 -10.98
N LEU A 88 -8.14 -3.57 -10.72
CA LEU A 88 -7.72 -3.03 -9.43
C LEU A 88 -8.26 -1.59 -9.38
N ALA A 89 -9.21 -1.39 -8.48
CA ALA A 89 -10.04 -0.21 -8.41
C ALA A 89 -9.40 0.87 -7.52
N GLU A 90 -8.81 0.44 -6.41
CA GLU A 90 -8.32 1.36 -5.38
C GLU A 90 -7.27 0.74 -4.45
N VAL A 91 -6.54 1.63 -3.79
CA VAL A 91 -5.70 1.36 -2.64
C VAL A 91 -6.36 1.97 -1.42
N ARG A 92 -6.65 1.16 -0.41
CA ARG A 92 -7.13 1.60 0.91
C ARG A 92 -5.97 1.74 1.88
N LEU A 93 -5.88 2.90 2.52
CA LEU A 93 -4.83 3.28 3.48
C LEU A 93 -5.42 3.69 4.82
N GLY A 94 -4.67 3.47 5.91
CA GLY A 94 -5.08 3.86 7.28
C GLY A 94 -6.10 2.93 7.94
N GLU A 95 -6.39 1.79 7.31
CA GLU A 95 -7.33 0.78 7.81
C GLU A 95 -6.79 0.02 9.02
N TYR A 96 -7.68 -0.36 9.95
CA TYR A 96 -7.36 -1.24 11.07
C TYR A 96 -8.41 -2.35 11.24
N ILE A 97 -9.69 -2.01 11.39
CA ILE A 97 -10.79 -2.95 11.50
C ILE A 97 -11.70 -2.79 10.28
N THR A 98 -11.65 -3.77 9.38
CA THR A 98 -12.25 -3.71 8.04
C THR A 98 -13.78 -3.61 7.99
N THR A 99 -14.45 -3.59 9.12
CA THR A 99 -15.91 -3.52 9.27
C THR A 99 -16.39 -2.24 9.93
N THR A 100 -15.47 -1.35 10.33
CA THR A 100 -15.76 -0.10 11.01
C THR A 100 -14.96 1.05 10.40
N ASP A 101 -15.53 2.25 10.43
CA ASP A 101 -14.85 3.49 10.06
C ASP A 101 -15.64 4.66 10.69
N PRO A 102 -15.06 5.49 11.58
CA PRO A 102 -13.67 5.43 12.05
C PRO A 102 -13.42 4.30 13.05
N ASP A 103 -12.16 3.84 13.10
CA ASP A 103 -11.71 2.87 14.08
C ASP A 103 -11.27 3.55 15.38
N CYS A 104 -11.81 3.10 16.51
CA CYS A 104 -11.56 3.68 17.83
C CYS A 104 -11.12 2.62 18.85
N VAL A 105 -10.06 2.90 19.59
CA VAL A 105 -9.57 2.10 20.71
C VAL A 105 -9.43 2.99 21.94
N ASP A 106 -10.04 2.59 23.07
CA ASP A 106 -10.02 3.35 24.34
C ASP A 106 -10.43 4.83 24.24
N GLY A 107 -11.35 5.14 23.32
CA GLY A 107 -11.88 6.50 23.10
C GLY A 107 -11.00 7.38 22.22
N VAL A 108 -9.89 6.86 21.69
CA VAL A 108 -9.06 7.51 20.66
C VAL A 108 -9.40 6.90 19.30
N CYS A 109 -9.77 7.74 18.33
CA CYS A 109 -10.14 7.31 16.99
C CYS A 109 -9.07 7.68 15.97
N ALA A 110 -8.81 6.78 15.02
CA ALA A 110 -8.01 7.10 13.85
C ALA A 110 -8.80 8.02 12.89
N PRO A 111 -8.09 8.81 12.06
CA PRO A 111 -8.70 9.47 10.92
C PRO A 111 -9.36 8.46 9.96
N PRO A 112 -10.36 8.87 9.16
CA PRO A 112 -10.99 7.99 8.19
C PRO A 112 -9.99 7.40 7.19
N VAL A 113 -10.33 6.22 6.68
CA VAL A 113 -9.53 5.57 5.63
C VAL A 113 -9.42 6.44 4.37
N GLN A 114 -8.30 6.29 3.66
CA GLN A 114 -8.11 6.91 2.35
C GLN A 114 -8.19 5.84 1.26
N ASP A 115 -9.26 5.91 0.46
CA ASP A 115 -9.39 5.12 -0.77
C ASP A 115 -8.90 5.95 -1.97
N ILE A 116 -7.90 5.42 -2.68
CA ILE A 116 -7.19 6.12 -3.75
C ILE A 116 -7.07 5.23 -4.98
N VAL A 117 -7.60 5.70 -6.11
CA VAL A 117 -7.49 5.01 -7.41
C VAL A 117 -6.03 4.94 -7.87
N VAL A 118 -5.67 3.80 -8.48
CA VAL A 118 -4.36 3.60 -9.12
C VAL A 118 -4.38 4.15 -10.55
N ASP A 119 -3.38 4.97 -10.87
CA ASP A 119 -3.20 5.62 -12.16
C ASP A 119 -2.25 4.83 -13.09
N GLU A 120 -1.23 4.17 -12.53
CA GLU A 120 -0.25 3.41 -13.33
C GLU A 120 0.30 2.20 -12.56
N TYR A 121 0.53 1.11 -13.29
CA TYR A 121 1.18 -0.11 -12.81
C TYR A 121 2.56 -0.23 -13.45
N ILE A 122 3.60 -0.27 -12.62
CA ILE A 122 4.99 -0.35 -13.08
C ILE A 122 5.59 -1.62 -12.47
N CYS A 123 5.30 -2.74 -13.10
CA CYS A 123 5.80 -4.05 -12.66
C CYS A 123 7.17 -4.32 -13.28
N HIS A 124 7.95 -5.18 -12.64
CA HIS A 124 9.27 -5.54 -13.16
C HIS A 124 9.14 -6.15 -14.56
N GLU A 125 9.92 -5.64 -15.53
CA GLU A 125 9.83 -6.03 -16.94
C GLU A 125 10.07 -7.53 -17.16
N ASP A 126 10.95 -8.13 -16.35
CA ASP A 126 11.26 -9.56 -16.35
C ASP A 126 10.40 -10.40 -15.38
N TYR A 127 9.24 -9.91 -14.94
CA TYR A 127 8.35 -10.71 -14.10
C TYR A 127 7.83 -11.95 -14.84
N ASP A 128 7.97 -13.12 -14.22
CA ASP A 128 7.48 -14.39 -14.74
C ASP A 128 6.37 -14.97 -13.85
N SER A 129 5.13 -14.95 -14.35
CA SER A 129 3.96 -15.45 -13.63
C SER A 129 3.94 -16.96 -13.36
N LYS A 130 4.80 -17.74 -14.02
CA LYS A 130 4.90 -19.19 -13.77
C LYS A 130 5.84 -19.51 -12.62
N SER A 131 6.96 -18.81 -12.56
CA SER A 131 8.00 -19.05 -11.56
C SER A 131 8.00 -18.06 -10.40
N TYR A 132 7.21 -16.98 -10.50
CA TYR A 132 7.18 -15.83 -9.58
C TYR A 132 8.55 -15.14 -9.45
N GLN A 133 9.41 -15.27 -10.47
CA GLN A 133 10.64 -14.50 -10.51
C GLN A 133 10.34 -13.03 -10.77
N ASN A 134 11.08 -12.15 -10.09
CA ASN A 134 10.93 -10.70 -10.18
C ASN A 134 9.52 -10.19 -9.83
N ASP A 135 8.90 -10.83 -8.83
CA ASP A 135 7.54 -10.52 -8.37
C ASP A 135 7.49 -9.23 -7.54
N ILE A 136 7.64 -8.10 -8.24
CA ILE A 136 7.66 -6.76 -7.65
C ILE A 136 6.99 -5.75 -8.60
N CYS A 137 6.17 -4.87 -8.04
CA CYS A 137 5.46 -3.86 -8.80
C CYS A 137 5.24 -2.59 -7.99
N LEU A 138 5.27 -1.45 -8.68
CA LEU A 138 4.91 -0.15 -8.13
C LEU A 138 3.54 0.26 -8.66
N LEU A 139 2.67 0.69 -7.75
CA LEU A 139 1.41 1.33 -8.09
C LEU A 139 1.57 2.83 -7.92
N ARG A 140 1.40 3.61 -8.99
CA ARG A 140 1.33 5.07 -8.92
C ARG A 140 -0.11 5.46 -8.64
N LEU A 141 -0.32 6.25 -7.59
CA LEU A 141 -1.64 6.72 -7.19
C LEU A 141 -2.09 7.92 -8.04
N ALA A 142 -3.40 8.06 -8.25
CA ALA A 142 -3.98 9.18 -8.99
C ALA A 142 -3.91 10.53 -8.24
N LYS A 143 -3.76 10.49 -6.91
CA LYS A 143 -3.58 11.65 -6.02
C LYS A 143 -2.60 11.31 -4.90
N PRO A 144 -1.92 12.31 -4.31
CA PRO A 144 -1.00 12.07 -3.20
C PRO A 144 -1.75 11.61 -1.94
N ILE A 145 -1.10 10.76 -1.16
CA ILE A 145 -1.50 10.35 0.19
C ILE A 145 -1.37 11.55 1.12
N GLU A 146 -2.39 11.77 1.95
CA GLU A 146 -2.34 12.73 3.04
C GLU A 146 -1.75 12.03 4.29
N PHE A 147 -0.48 12.29 4.59
CA PHE A 147 0.16 11.75 5.79
C PHE A 147 -0.25 12.55 7.03
N ASN A 148 -0.70 11.84 8.06
CA ASN A 148 -0.93 12.41 9.39
C ASN A 148 0.44 12.72 10.03
N ARG A 149 0.60 13.90 10.64
CA ARG A 149 1.88 14.24 11.28
C ARG A 149 1.93 13.65 12.68
N LYS A 150 3.13 13.33 13.16
CA LYS A 150 3.42 12.91 14.54
C LYS A 150 2.84 13.85 15.62
N HIS A 151 2.57 15.11 15.29
CA HIS A 151 2.03 16.12 16.21
C HIS A 151 0.50 16.23 16.25
N ASP A 152 -0.22 15.52 15.39
CA ASP A 152 -1.70 15.58 15.37
C ASP A 152 -2.33 14.75 16.51
N PHE A 153 -1.50 14.05 17.31
CA PHE A 153 -1.92 13.17 18.40
C PHE A 153 -1.25 13.50 19.76
N THR A 154 -0.63 14.68 19.90
CA THR A 154 -0.12 15.22 21.19
C THR A 154 -1.01 16.31 21.76
#